data_AF-A0A7V2L752-F1
#
_entry.id   AF-A0A7V2L752-F1
#
_cell.length_a   1.000
_cell.length_b   1.000
_cell.length_c   1.000
_cell.angle_alpha   90.00
_cell.angle_beta   90.00
_cell.angle_gamma   90.00
#
_symmetry.space_group_name_H-M   'P 1'
#
loop_
_entity.id
_entity.type
_entity.pdbx_description
1 polymer ?
#
loop_
_entity_poly.entity_id
_entity_poly.type
_entity_poly.pdbx_seq_one_letter_code
_entity_poly.pdbx_strand_id
1 'polypeptide(L)'
;MNFGKYAILQPVTYYFRREPSLWWKFKPPTSGDELSMARYLNRGKLTLSADGPSREVPPSWIEVAHREIALIFAGTNITKSEKSLEEGGEAILTVGMEPEEIEAILRLMPHEMVMEIWAAIGEHVPGWGGPPLEPLAEDEAEIPNSEGREEEVS
;
A
#
# COMPACT_ATOMS: atom_id res chain seq x y z
N MET A 1 15.31 19.20 -14.79
CA MET A 1 15.01 18.46 -16.05
C MET A 1 13.59 18.82 -16.48
N ASN A 2 13.33 18.95 -17.78
CA ASN A 2 12.00 19.22 -18.32
C ASN A 2 11.54 17.99 -19.12
N PHE A 3 10.54 17.27 -18.63
CA PHE A 3 9.99 16.06 -19.27
C PHE A 3 8.74 16.37 -20.11
N GLY A 4 8.39 17.64 -20.29
CA GLY A 4 7.22 18.06 -21.07
C GLY A 4 5.93 17.44 -20.53
N LYS A 5 5.09 16.92 -21.44
CA LYS A 5 3.80 16.30 -21.09
C LYS A 5 3.93 15.01 -20.27
N TYR A 6 5.12 14.39 -20.22
CA TYR A 6 5.39 13.21 -19.39
C TYR A 6 5.62 13.56 -17.91
N ALA A 7 5.70 14.85 -17.55
CA ALA A 7 5.91 15.28 -16.16
C ALA A 7 4.65 15.20 -15.28
N ILE A 8 3.48 14.89 -15.85
CA ILE A 8 2.21 14.81 -15.11
C ILE A 8 2.11 13.45 -14.41
N LEU A 9 2.81 13.33 -13.28
CA LEU A 9 2.75 12.18 -12.38
C LEU A 9 1.95 12.60 -11.14
N GLN A 10 0.64 12.81 -11.30
CA GLN A 10 -0.21 13.14 -10.15
C GLN A 10 -0.38 11.91 -9.26
N PRO A 11 -0.08 12.00 -7.95
CA PRO A 11 -0.33 10.89 -7.04
C PRO A 11 -1.82 10.63 -6.86
N VAL A 12 -2.17 9.38 -6.65
CA VAL A 12 -3.52 8.90 -6.34
C VAL A 12 -3.64 8.69 -4.83
N THR A 13 -4.74 9.15 -4.26
CA THR A 13 -5.12 8.85 -2.87
C THR A 13 -6.22 7.81 -2.88
N TYR A 14 -5.96 6.68 -2.24
CA TYR A 14 -6.91 5.59 -2.03
C TYR A 14 -7.42 5.62 -0.59
N TYR A 15 -8.73 5.42 -0.40
CA TYR A 15 -9.36 5.33 0.92
C TYR A 15 -9.78 3.88 1.17
N PHE A 16 -9.47 3.36 2.36
CA PHE A 16 -9.76 1.96 2.67
C PHE A 16 -11.27 1.73 2.77
N ARG A 17 -11.76 0.60 2.25
CA ARG A 17 -13.18 0.25 2.17
C ARG A 17 -13.77 0.02 3.57
N ARG A 18 -13.04 -0.67 4.44
CA ARG A 18 -13.48 -0.97 5.81
C ARG A 18 -13.29 0.21 6.77
N GLU A 19 -12.29 1.06 6.52
CA GLU A 19 -12.03 2.27 7.30
C GLU A 19 -11.81 3.48 6.36
N PRO A 20 -12.87 4.11 5.86
CA PRO A 20 -12.76 5.20 4.88
C PRO A 20 -12.08 6.47 5.40
N SER A 21 -11.90 6.58 6.72
CA SER A 21 -11.10 7.64 7.34
C SER A 21 -9.61 7.46 7.07
N LEU A 22 -9.14 6.22 6.86
CA LEU A 22 -7.76 5.92 6.53
C LEU A 22 -7.53 6.01 5.02
N TRP A 23 -6.36 6.50 4.64
CA TRP A 23 -5.95 6.59 3.25
C TRP A 23 -4.48 6.21 3.04
N TRP A 24 -4.24 5.71 1.84
CA TRP A 24 -2.92 5.42 1.30
C TRP A 24 -2.72 6.21 0.01
N LYS A 25 -1.58 6.89 -0.13
CA LYS A 25 -1.26 7.68 -1.31
C LYS A 25 -0.07 7.08 -2.02
N PHE A 26 -0.19 6.93 -3.34
CA PHE A 26 0.87 6.42 -4.19
C PHE A 26 1.07 7.31 -5.42
N LYS A 27 2.32 7.41 -5.87
CA LYS A 27 2.69 8.11 -7.11
C LYS A 27 2.72 7.12 -8.28
N PRO A 28 2.58 7.56 -9.54
CA PRO A 28 2.91 6.71 -10.67
C PRO A 28 4.40 6.32 -10.65
N PRO A 29 4.76 5.09 -11.08
CA PRO A 29 6.14 4.65 -11.11
C PRO A 29 6.96 5.46 -12.11
N THR A 30 8.19 5.78 -11.73
CA THR A 30 9.18 6.38 -12.63
C THR A 30 10.02 5.30 -13.31
N SER A 31 10.78 5.65 -14.35
CA SER A 31 11.74 4.71 -14.95
C SER A 31 12.80 4.19 -13.96
N GLY A 32 13.07 4.93 -12.88
CA GLY A 32 13.96 4.46 -11.81
C GLY A 32 13.32 3.38 -10.94
N ASP A 33 12.01 3.49 -10.69
CA ASP A 33 11.23 2.50 -9.94
C ASP A 33 11.11 1.20 -10.74
N GLU A 34 10.83 1.31 -12.04
CA GLU A 34 10.83 0.17 -12.98
C GLU A 34 12.16 -0.58 -13.01
N LEU A 35 13.28 0.15 -13.10
CA LEU A 35 14.60 -0.45 -13.07
C LEU A 35 14.90 -1.13 -11.72
N SER A 36 14.43 -0.53 -10.63
CA SER A 36 14.56 -1.09 -9.29
C SER A 36 13.75 -2.38 -9.16
N MET A 37 12.55 -2.41 -9.71
CA MET A 37 11.69 -3.59 -9.73
C MET A 37 12.27 -4.71 -10.61
N ALA A 38 12.76 -4.37 -11.80
CA ALA A 38 13.44 -5.33 -12.67
C ALA A 38 14.66 -5.96 -12.00
N ARG A 39 15.46 -5.17 -11.27
CA ARG A 39 16.58 -5.71 -10.47
C ARG A 39 16.09 -6.61 -9.34
N TYR A 40 15.00 -6.23 -8.68
CA TYR A 40 14.41 -7.02 -7.61
C TYR A 40 13.96 -8.40 -8.10
N LEU A 41 13.22 -8.46 -9.21
CA LEU A 41 12.74 -9.70 -9.82
C LEU A 41 13.87 -10.64 -10.27
N ASN A 42 15.00 -10.07 -10.70
CA ASN A 42 16.16 -10.83 -11.18
C ASN A 42 17.20 -11.13 -10.07
N ARG A 43 17.02 -10.60 -8.85
CA ARG A 43 17.88 -10.98 -7.72
C ARG A 43 17.41 -12.33 -7.21
N GLY A 44 18.06 -13.39 -7.68
CA GLY A 44 17.88 -14.72 -7.13
C GLY A 44 18.17 -14.74 -5.62
N LYS A 45 17.24 -15.25 -4.82
CA LYS A 45 17.52 -15.51 -3.40
C LYS A 45 18.37 -16.75 -3.28
N LEU A 46 19.58 -16.62 -2.74
CA LEU A 46 20.39 -17.77 -2.34
C LEU A 46 19.75 -18.43 -1.12
N THR A 47 19.05 -19.54 -1.34
CA THR A 47 18.58 -20.40 -0.24
C THR A 47 19.68 -21.41 0.11
N LEU A 48 20.06 -21.49 1.39
CA LEU A 48 20.93 -22.55 1.87
C LEU A 48 20.05 -23.80 2.10
N SER A 49 20.09 -24.75 1.17
CA SER A 49 19.50 -26.08 1.41
C SER A 49 20.41 -26.89 2.32
N ALA A 50 19.82 -27.75 3.16
CA ALA A 50 20.54 -28.67 4.03
C ALA A 50 21.41 -29.69 3.27
N ASP A 51 21.12 -29.93 1.97
CA ASP A 51 21.65 -31.05 1.19
C ASP A 51 22.51 -30.65 -0.03
N GLY A 52 22.94 -29.40 -0.16
CA GLY A 52 23.77 -28.95 -1.30
C GLY A 52 23.19 -27.78 -2.09
N PRO A 53 23.65 -27.54 -3.33
CA PRO A 53 23.89 -26.21 -3.88
C PRO A 53 22.68 -25.27 -3.82
N SER A 54 22.99 -24.03 -3.44
CA SER A 54 22.03 -22.95 -3.33
C SER A 54 21.27 -22.73 -4.63
N ARG A 55 19.94 -22.69 -4.55
CA ARG A 55 19.09 -22.35 -5.69
C ARG A 55 18.64 -20.91 -5.55
N GLU A 56 18.85 -20.15 -6.62
CA GLU A 56 18.24 -18.84 -6.82
C GLU A 56 16.74 -19.04 -7.06
N VAL A 57 15.94 -18.62 -6.08
CA VAL A 57 14.48 -18.61 -6.21
C VAL A 57 14.04 -17.18 -6.52
N PRO A 58 13.15 -16.96 -7.51
CA PRO A 58 12.59 -15.64 -7.77
C PRO A 58 11.74 -15.16 -6.58
N PRO A 59 11.51 -13.84 -6.43
CA PRO A 59 10.61 -13.33 -5.42
C PRO A 59 9.20 -13.91 -5.56
N SER A 60 8.56 -14.18 -4.42
CA SER A 60 7.15 -14.55 -4.37
C SER A 60 6.25 -13.36 -4.71
N TRP A 61 4.98 -13.63 -5.04
CA TRP A 61 4.03 -12.56 -5.40
C TRP A 61 3.78 -11.58 -4.24
N ILE A 62 3.83 -12.02 -2.98
CA ILE A 62 3.63 -11.13 -1.82
C ILE A 62 4.85 -10.22 -1.61
N GLU A 63 6.04 -10.71 -1.91
CA GLU A 63 7.28 -9.95 -1.89
C GLU A 63 7.30 -8.88 -2.99
N VAL A 64 6.80 -9.24 -4.17
CA VAL A 64 6.53 -8.30 -5.27
C VAL A 64 5.55 -7.21 -4.80
N ALA A 65 4.43 -7.58 -4.17
CA ALA A 65 3.45 -6.63 -3.67
C ALA A 65 4.06 -5.62 -2.69
N HIS A 66 4.82 -6.10 -1.71
CA HIS A 66 5.49 -5.23 -0.74
C HIS A 66 6.47 -4.28 -1.42
N ARG A 67 7.25 -4.78 -2.39
CA ARG A 67 8.24 -3.99 -3.10
C ARG A 67 7.60 -2.90 -3.94
N GLU A 68 6.54 -3.24 -4.67
CA GLU A 68 5.82 -2.29 -5.51
C GLU A 68 5.20 -1.17 -4.66
N ILE A 69 4.46 -1.52 -3.60
CA ILE A 69 3.85 -0.56 -2.67
C ILE A 69 4.91 0.39 -2.10
N ALA A 70 6.06 -0.15 -1.69
CA ALA A 70 7.13 0.64 -1.10
C ALA A 70 7.75 1.64 -2.09
N LEU A 71 8.03 1.22 -3.33
CA LEU A 71 8.68 2.08 -4.34
C LEU A 71 7.83 3.30 -4.71
N ILE A 72 6.51 3.12 -4.77
CA ILE A 72 5.59 4.17 -5.20
C ILE A 72 4.86 4.86 -4.06
N PHE A 73 5.27 4.64 -2.81
CA PHE A 73 4.70 5.32 -1.67
C PHE A 73 4.80 6.85 -1.78
N ALA A 74 3.71 7.53 -1.46
CA ALA A 74 3.61 8.99 -1.51
C ALA A 74 2.88 9.60 -0.29
N GLY A 75 2.55 8.80 0.73
CA GLY A 75 2.00 9.26 2.00
C GLY A 75 0.90 8.36 2.56
N THR A 76 0.59 8.52 3.84
CA THR A 76 -0.57 7.92 4.51
C THR A 76 -0.98 8.79 5.70
N ASN A 77 -2.22 8.67 6.17
CA ASN A 77 -2.64 9.19 7.48
C ASN A 77 -2.72 8.13 8.57
N ILE A 78 -2.32 6.89 8.30
CA ILE A 78 -2.22 5.86 9.33
C ILE A 78 -1.15 6.31 10.33
N THR A 79 -1.51 6.39 11.61
CA THR A 79 -0.64 6.89 12.68
C THR A 79 -0.06 5.76 13.53
N LYS A 80 1.07 6.03 14.19
CA LYS A 80 1.70 5.10 15.15
C LYS A 80 0.91 4.97 16.46
N SER A 81 -0.08 5.83 16.68
CA SER A 81 -0.87 5.96 17.89
C SER A 81 -2.32 6.25 17.54
N GLU A 82 -3.22 6.13 18.52
CA GLU A 82 -4.65 6.47 18.35
C GLU A 82 -4.91 7.94 18.00
N LYS A 83 -3.95 8.84 18.27
CA LYS A 83 -4.05 10.24 17.85
C LYS A 83 -3.96 10.37 16.34
N SER A 84 -4.91 11.07 15.75
CA SER A 84 -4.90 11.43 14.34
C SER A 84 -3.77 12.42 14.00
N LEU A 85 -3.45 12.59 12.72
CA LEU A 85 -2.45 13.59 12.28
C LEU A 85 -2.83 15.03 12.68
N GLU A 86 -4.13 15.36 12.69
CA GLU A 86 -4.63 16.70 13.04
C GLU A 86 -4.44 16.99 14.54
N GLU A 87 -4.48 15.96 15.37
CA GLU A 87 -4.22 16.04 16.82
C GLU A 87 -2.73 15.95 17.17
N GLY A 88 -1.85 16.02 16.17
CA GLY A 88 -0.41 15.92 16.32
C GLY A 88 0.12 14.49 16.43
N GLY A 89 -0.64 13.50 15.98
CA GLY A 89 -0.17 12.13 15.80
C GLY A 89 0.93 12.04 14.72
N GLU A 90 1.81 11.05 14.87
CA GLU A 90 2.89 10.80 13.90
C GLU A 90 2.47 9.69 12.93
N ALA A 91 2.61 9.93 11.63
CA ALA A 91 2.34 8.92 10.61
C ALA A 91 3.24 7.70 10.79
N ILE A 92 2.71 6.50 10.54
CA ILE A 92 3.50 5.26 10.56
C ILE A 92 4.58 5.27 9.49
N LEU A 93 4.32 5.95 8.37
CA LEU A 93 5.22 6.12 7.24
C LEU A 93 5.31 7.59 6.81
N THR A 94 6.50 8.03 6.44
CA THR A 94 6.76 9.40 5.96
C THR A 94 7.36 9.40 4.56
N VAL A 95 7.08 10.46 3.79
CA VAL A 95 7.60 10.59 2.42
C VAL A 95 9.12 10.71 2.46
N GLY A 96 9.80 9.86 1.69
CA GLY A 96 11.26 9.82 1.62
C GLY A 96 11.90 8.72 2.47
N MET A 97 11.13 7.90 3.19
CA MET A 97 11.62 6.66 3.78
C MET A 97 12.14 5.70 2.70
N GLU A 98 13.15 4.91 3.04
CA GLU A 98 13.72 3.95 2.11
C GLU A 98 12.76 2.77 1.89
N PRO A 99 12.70 2.18 0.68
CA PRO A 99 11.76 1.10 0.38
C PRO A 99 11.83 -0.07 1.39
N GLU A 100 13.02 -0.42 1.85
CA GLU A 100 13.23 -1.50 2.82
C GLU A 100 12.60 -1.20 4.20
N GLU A 101 12.56 0.08 4.60
CA GLU A 101 11.91 0.51 5.85
C GLU A 101 10.38 0.44 5.72
N ILE A 102 9.86 0.84 4.55
CA ILE A 102 8.44 0.74 4.23
C ILE A 102 8.01 -0.73 4.23
N GLU A 103 8.77 -1.60 3.56
CA GLU A 103 8.53 -3.04 3.55
C GLU A 103 8.49 -3.64 4.95
N ALA A 104 9.36 -3.18 5.86
CA ALA A 104 9.38 -3.65 7.24
C ALA A 104 8.08 -3.30 7.99
N ILE A 105 7.48 -2.14 7.70
CA ILE A 105 6.20 -1.71 8.26
C ILE A 105 5.04 -2.47 7.62
N LEU A 106 5.06 -2.66 6.28
CA LEU A 106 4.03 -3.44 5.58
C LEU A 106 3.89 -4.86 6.13
N ARG A 107 4.99 -5.48 6.58
CA ARG A 107 4.96 -6.82 7.24
C ARG A 107 4.19 -6.85 8.55
N LEU A 108 4.00 -5.70 9.19
CA LEU A 108 3.24 -5.57 10.44
C LEU A 108 1.76 -5.24 10.17
N MET A 109 1.42 -4.83 8.95
CA MET A 109 0.05 -4.49 8.58
C MET A 109 -0.80 -5.76 8.38
N PRO A 110 -2.11 -5.69 8.66
CA PRO A 110 -3.04 -6.75 8.29
C PRO A 110 -2.93 -7.08 6.79
N HIS A 111 -2.92 -8.37 6.46
CA HIS A 111 -2.75 -8.84 5.08
C HIS A 111 -3.76 -8.22 4.12
N GLU A 112 -5.02 -8.14 4.54
CA GLU A 112 -6.12 -7.58 3.74
C GLU A 112 -5.86 -6.11 3.37
N MET A 113 -5.35 -5.30 4.30
CA MET A 113 -5.00 -3.90 4.00
C MET A 113 -3.88 -3.81 2.95
N VAL A 114 -2.86 -4.66 3.05
CA VAL A 114 -1.75 -4.68 2.07
C VAL A 114 -2.27 -5.07 0.69
N MET A 115 -3.15 -6.07 0.62
CA MET A 115 -3.76 -6.52 -0.64
C MET A 115 -4.68 -5.48 -1.23
N GLU A 116 -5.41 -4.74 -0.39
CA GLU A 116 -6.27 -3.64 -0.80
C GLU A 116 -5.47 -2.50 -1.43
N ILE A 117 -4.34 -2.11 -0.81
CA ILE A 117 -3.40 -1.15 -1.41
C ILE A 117 -2.87 -1.69 -2.75
N TRP A 118 -2.44 -2.95 -2.78
CA TRP A 118 -1.83 -3.54 -3.98
C TRP A 118 -2.82 -3.58 -5.15
N ALA A 119 -4.08 -3.95 -4.89
CA ALA A 119 -5.12 -3.96 -5.90
C ALA A 119 -5.48 -2.54 -6.37
N ALA A 120 -5.52 -1.55 -5.45
CA ALA A 120 -5.75 -0.15 -5.82
C ALA A 120 -4.65 0.39 -6.75
N ILE A 121 -3.40 -0.04 -6.55
CA ILE A 121 -2.30 0.25 -7.47
C ILE A 121 -2.59 -0.37 -8.85
N GLY A 122 -3.03 -1.63 -8.91
CA GLY A 122 -3.29 -2.32 -10.17
C GLY A 122 -4.43 -1.72 -11.01
N GLU A 123 -5.41 -1.12 -10.33
CA GLU A 123 -6.49 -0.37 -10.99
C GLU A 123 -6.01 0.93 -11.64
N HIS A 124 -5.02 1.59 -11.05
CA HIS A 124 -4.58 2.93 -11.47
C HIS A 124 -3.25 2.94 -12.25
N VAL A 125 -2.44 1.88 -12.13
CA VAL A 125 -1.09 1.79 -12.69
C VAL A 125 -0.98 0.50 -13.51
N PRO A 126 -1.24 0.55 -14.83
CA PRO A 126 -1.16 -0.63 -15.68
C PRO A 126 0.21 -1.31 -15.62
N GLY A 127 0.23 -2.62 -15.34
CA GLY A 127 1.45 -3.43 -15.26
C GLY A 127 2.11 -3.47 -13.88
N TRP A 128 1.59 -2.73 -12.91
CA TRP A 128 1.92 -2.82 -11.49
C TRP A 128 0.69 -3.29 -10.72
N GLY A 129 0.85 -3.65 -9.45
CA GLY A 129 -0.27 -3.90 -8.57
C GLY A 129 -0.84 -5.32 -8.64
N GLY A 130 -1.80 -5.56 -7.74
CA GLY A 130 -2.48 -6.82 -7.57
C GLY A 130 -3.70 -6.96 -8.47
N PRO A 131 -4.32 -8.16 -8.48
CA PRO A 131 -5.61 -8.35 -9.14
C PRO A 131 -6.68 -7.43 -8.50
N PRO A 132 -7.75 -7.08 -9.25
CA PRO A 132 -8.86 -6.32 -8.70
C PRO A 132 -9.46 -7.00 -7.48
N LEU A 133 -9.88 -6.21 -6.49
CA LEU A 133 -10.55 -6.73 -5.31
C LEU A 133 -11.94 -7.26 -5.66
N GLU A 134 -12.32 -8.35 -5.01
CA GLU A 134 -13.70 -8.80 -5.02
C GLU A 134 -14.61 -7.72 -4.36
N PRO A 135 -15.89 -7.64 -4.76
CA PRO A 135 -16.86 -6.80 -4.06
C PRO A 135 -16.95 -7.23 -2.59
N LEU A 136 -17.14 -6.27 -1.68
CA LEU A 136 -17.48 -6.61 -0.30
C LEU A 136 -18.81 -7.37 -0.29
N ALA A 137 -18.90 -8.43 0.52
CA ALA A 137 -20.17 -9.08 0.79
C ALA A 137 -21.14 -8.06 1.41
N GLU A 138 -22.41 -8.08 1.00
CA GLU A 138 -23.43 -7.07 1.34
C GLU A 138 -23.59 -6.84 2.86
N ASP A 139 -23.19 -7.80 3.70
CA ASP A 139 -23.31 -7.75 5.17
C ASP A 139 -22.21 -6.91 5.87
N GLU A 140 -21.12 -6.52 5.20
CA GLU A 140 -20.07 -5.65 5.79
C GLU A 140 -20.32 -4.15 5.54
N ALA A 141 -21.40 -3.79 4.83
CA ALA A 141 -21.72 -2.41 4.46
C ALA A 141 -22.62 -1.67 5.47
N GLU A 142 -22.98 -2.30 6.61
CA GLU A 142 -23.75 -1.63 7.66
C GLU A 142 -22.89 -0.62 8.43
N ILE A 143 -22.84 0.60 7.90
CA ILE A 143 -22.51 1.80 8.66
C ILE A 143 -23.52 1.88 9.83
N PRO A 144 -23.10 1.98 11.10
CA PRO A 144 -24.05 2.20 12.17
C PRO A 144 -24.71 3.56 11.94
N ASN A 145 -26.00 3.54 11.62
CA ASN A 145 -26.82 4.72 11.52
C ASN A 145 -26.67 5.54 12.80
N SER A 146 -26.03 6.68 12.70
CA SER A 146 -26.05 7.73 13.71
C SER A 146 -27.44 8.37 13.70
N GLU A 147 -28.41 7.75 14.36
CA GLU A 147 -29.64 8.43 14.74
C GLU A 147 -29.58 8.73 16.24
N GLY A 148 -29.01 9.90 16.54
CA GLY A 148 -29.46 10.67 17.68
C GLY A 148 -30.70 11.47 17.32
N ARG A 149 -31.45 11.85 18.38
CA ARG A 149 -32.69 12.66 18.47
C ARG A 149 -34.00 11.88 18.30
N GLU A 150 -35.01 12.00 19.18
CA GLU A 150 -35.39 13.13 20.03
C GLU A 150 -35.88 12.73 21.43
N GLU A 151 -35.75 13.72 22.33
CA GLU A 151 -36.42 13.85 23.62
C GLU A 151 -37.93 13.56 23.50
N GLU A 152 -38.50 12.84 24.48
CA GLU A 152 -39.78 13.27 25.04
C GLU A 152 -39.76 13.10 26.55
N VAL A 153 -39.77 14.27 27.19
CA VAL A 153 -40.17 14.52 28.57
C VAL A 153 -41.70 14.43 28.59
N SER A 154 -42.26 13.52 29.39
CA SER A 154 -43.39 13.86 30.27
C SER A 154 -43.65 12.81 31.34
#